data_AF-A0A7V3P0H2-F1
#
_entry.id   AF-A0A7V3P0H2-F1
#
_cell.length_a   1.000
_cell.length_b   1.000
_cell.length_c   1.000
_cell.angle_alpha   90.00
_cell.angle_beta   90.00
_cell.angle_gamma   90.00
#
_symmetry.space_group_name_H-M   'P 1'
#
loop_
_entity.id
_entity.type
_entity.pdbx_description
1 polymer ?
#
loop_
_entity_poly.entity_id
_entity_poly.type
_entity_poly.pdbx_seq_one_letter_code
_entity_poly.pdbx_strand_id
1 'polypeptide(L)'
;MLSALPPSDIIQQELVGVIRMRLLDTKLHPLNDVISAITARASEIEHQIQSTVRDLIADVRARGDEALLELGRKFDCPTLSELQVSETEVDEACASIRQELLEAI
;
A
#
# COMPACT_ATOMS: atom_id res chain seq x y z
N MET A 1 -10.50 -44.98 31.55
CA MET A 1 -9.25 -44.20 31.44
C MET A 1 -9.47 -43.13 30.38
N LEU A 2 -9.52 -41.87 30.82
CA LEU A 2 -9.72 -40.69 29.98
C LEU A 2 -8.51 -40.53 29.05
N SER A 3 -8.70 -40.66 27.73
CA SER A 3 -7.67 -40.31 26.75
C SER A 3 -7.69 -38.79 26.57
N ALA A 4 -6.61 -38.13 26.98
CA ALA A 4 -6.44 -36.69 26.78
C ALA A 4 -6.42 -36.36 25.29
N LEU A 5 -7.34 -35.50 24.85
CA LEU A 5 -7.25 -34.81 23.57
C LEU A 5 -6.05 -33.84 23.62
N PRO A 6 -5.23 -33.74 22.56
CA PRO A 6 -4.17 -32.75 22.51
C PRO A 6 -4.76 -31.33 22.52
N PRO A 7 -4.04 -30.33 23.06
CA PRO A 7 -4.47 -28.94 23.05
C PRO A 7 -4.76 -28.49 21.62
N SER A 8 -5.99 -28.07 21.38
CA SER A 8 -6.49 -27.57 20.11
C SER A 8 -5.96 -26.16 19.84
N ASP A 9 -4.66 -25.96 19.72
CA ASP A 9 -4.13 -24.66 19.29
C ASP A 9 -2.88 -24.81 18.44
N ILE A 10 -3.00 -24.27 17.22
CA ILE A 10 -1.95 -24.04 16.22
C ILE A 10 -1.52 -25.30 15.47
N ILE A 11 -2.29 -25.66 14.44
CA ILE A 11 -1.77 -26.42 13.29
C ILE A 11 -0.65 -25.59 12.66
N GLN A 12 0.60 -25.87 13.02
CA GLN A 12 1.78 -25.45 12.29
C GLN A 12 2.00 -26.41 11.11
N GLN A 13 1.24 -26.23 10.04
CA GLN A 13 1.55 -26.88 8.77
C GLN A 13 1.94 -25.79 7.75
N GLU A 14 3.21 -25.83 7.33
CA GLU A 14 3.76 -25.02 6.25
C GLU A 14 3.03 -25.33 4.94
N LEU A 15 2.22 -24.37 4.48
CA LEU A 15 1.65 -24.34 3.15
C LEU A 15 1.97 -22.97 2.55
N VAL A 16 2.99 -22.94 1.71
CA VAL A 16 3.40 -21.77 0.93
C VAL A 16 2.36 -21.53 -0.15
N GLY A 17 1.73 -20.35 -0.17
CA GLY A 17 0.88 -19.90 -1.30
C GLY A 17 -0.65 -19.90 -1.08
N VAL A 18 -1.16 -20.17 0.13
CA VAL A 18 -2.59 -20.00 0.45
C VAL A 18 -2.80 -18.68 1.19
N ILE A 19 -3.77 -17.85 0.75
CA ILE A 19 -4.21 -16.67 1.51
C ILE A 19 -4.67 -17.16 2.89
N ARG A 20 -3.89 -16.86 3.93
CA ARG A 20 -4.24 -17.18 5.32
C ARG A 20 -5.30 -16.21 5.81
N MET A 21 -6.56 -16.59 5.64
CA MET A 21 -7.67 -15.91 6.31
C MET A 21 -7.70 -16.33 7.77
N ARG A 22 -7.74 -15.36 8.69
CA ARG A 22 -7.94 -15.63 10.12
C ARG A 22 -9.43 -15.90 10.35
N LEU A 23 -9.78 -17.08 10.86
CA LEU A 23 -11.13 -17.40 11.31
C LEU A 23 -11.28 -16.95 12.77
N LEU A 24 -12.23 -16.05 13.02
CA LEU A 24 -12.57 -15.58 14.36
C LEU A 24 -14.01 -16.02 14.66
N ASP A 25 -14.21 -16.66 15.80
CA ASP A 25 -15.51 -17.16 16.26
C ASP A 25 -15.86 -16.54 17.61
N THR A 26 -16.98 -15.84 17.70
CA THR A 26 -17.43 -15.13 18.90
C THR A 26 -17.97 -16.04 20.00
N LYS A 27 -18.22 -17.32 19.70
CA LYS A 27 -18.59 -18.35 20.69
C LYS A 27 -17.37 -19.06 21.26
N LEU A 28 -16.28 -19.13 20.50
CA LEU A 28 -15.05 -19.83 20.88
C LEU A 28 -13.97 -18.89 21.41
N HIS A 29 -14.01 -17.60 21.04
CA HIS A 29 -13.04 -16.60 21.49
C HIS A 29 -13.71 -15.52 22.34
N PRO A 30 -13.02 -14.99 23.36
CA PRO A 30 -13.46 -13.80 24.08
C PRO A 30 -13.72 -12.64 23.12
N LEU A 31 -14.82 -11.91 23.34
CA LEU A 31 -15.22 -10.80 22.48
C LEU A 31 -14.11 -9.73 22.34
N ASN A 32 -13.37 -9.46 23.41
CA ASN A 32 -12.25 -8.52 23.39
C ASN A 32 -11.11 -8.96 22.46
N ASP A 33 -10.84 -10.26 22.37
CA ASP A 33 -9.79 -10.80 21.51
C ASP A 33 -10.19 -10.70 20.03
N VAL A 34 -11.46 -10.98 19.73
CA VAL A 34 -12.04 -10.78 18.39
C VAL A 34 -11.98 -9.31 17.99
N ILE A 35 -12.41 -8.41 18.88
CA ILE A 35 -12.37 -6.96 18.65
C ILE A 35 -10.94 -6.50 18.42
N SER A 36 -9.99 -6.93 19.26
CA SER A 36 -8.57 -6.59 19.09
C SER A 36 -8.04 -7.06 17.74
N ALA A 37 -8.35 -8.30 17.33
CA ALA A 37 -7.86 -8.87 16.08
C ALA A 37 -8.37 -8.16 14.82
N ILE A 38 -9.61 -7.65 14.83
CA ILE A 38 -10.21 -6.91 13.69
C ILE A 38 -9.92 -5.41 13.70
N THR A 39 -9.58 -4.84 14.85
CA THR A 39 -9.27 -3.41 14.99
C THR A 39 -7.77 -3.11 15.01
N ALA A 40 -6.93 -4.12 15.21
CA ALA A 40 -5.48 -3.99 15.11
C ALA A 40 -5.09 -3.50 13.70
N ARG A 41 -4.55 -2.28 13.64
CA ARG A 41 -3.91 -1.75 12.45
C ARG A 41 -2.49 -2.30 12.35
N ALA A 42 -2.08 -2.70 11.16
CA ALA A 42 -0.65 -2.82 10.86
C ALA A 42 -0.03 -1.43 11.02
N SER A 43 0.85 -1.26 12.00
CA SER A 43 1.34 0.08 12.41
C SER A 43 2.86 0.20 12.33
N GLU A 44 3.57 -0.82 11.84
CA GLU A 44 5.02 -0.77 11.74
C GLU A 44 5.40 -0.08 10.43
N ILE A 45 5.73 1.21 10.52
CA ILE A 45 6.47 1.88 9.46
C ILE A 45 7.92 1.43 9.60
N GLU A 46 8.39 0.70 8.60
CA GLU A 46 9.75 0.19 8.57
C GLU A 46 10.78 1.33 8.61
N HIS A 47 11.76 1.24 9.52
CA HIS A 47 12.80 2.27 9.69
C HIS A 47 13.59 2.55 8.40
N GLN A 48 13.74 1.54 7.53
CA GLN A 48 14.42 1.70 6.25
C GLN A 48 13.64 2.63 5.31
N ILE A 49 12.31 2.51 5.27
CA ILE A 49 11.45 3.40 4.49
C ILE A 49 11.58 4.83 5.02
N GLN A 50 11.56 5.01 6.34
CA GLN A 50 11.72 6.34 6.94
C GLN A 50 13.06 6.99 6.59
N SER A 51 14.16 6.24 6.65
CA SER A 51 15.49 6.74 6.25
C SER A 51 15.51 7.12 4.78
N THR A 52 15.00 6.25 3.91
CA THR A 52 14.97 6.49 2.47
C THR A 52 14.18 7.76 2.14
N VAL A 53 12.99 7.94 2.70
CA VAL A 53 12.16 9.13 2.47
C VAL A 53 12.84 10.39 2.98
N ARG A 54 13.54 10.32 4.13
CA ARG A 54 14.31 11.45 4.65
C ARG A 54 15.41 11.90 3.69
N ASP A 55 16.13 10.93 3.11
CA ASP A 55 17.21 11.21 2.17
C ASP A 55 16.66 11.80 0.86
N LEU A 56 15.55 11.28 0.35
CA LEU A 56 14.86 11.85 -0.83
C LEU A 56 14.43 13.30 -0.60
N ILE A 57 13.84 13.61 0.56
CA ILE A 57 13.43 14.97 0.90
C ILE A 57 14.65 15.90 1.02
N ALA A 58 15.74 15.42 1.62
CA ALA A 58 16.97 16.21 1.73
C ALA A 58 17.56 16.52 0.35
N ASP A 59 17.54 15.55 -0.56
CA ASP A 59 18.02 15.70 -1.92
C ASP A 59 17.17 16.70 -2.73
N VAL A 60 15.83 16.59 -2.67
CA VAL A 60 14.92 17.56 -3.31
C VAL A 60 15.12 18.97 -2.73
N ARG A 61 15.37 19.12 -1.42
CA ARG A 61 15.69 20.43 -0.83
C ARG A 61 17.01 21.01 -1.34
N ALA A 62 17.99 20.17 -1.66
CA ALA A 62 19.31 20.60 -2.10
C ALA A 62 19.36 20.91 -3.60
N ARG A 63 18.71 20.09 -4.44
CA ARG A 63 18.79 20.16 -5.91
C ARG A 63 17.51 20.62 -6.61
N GLY A 64 16.38 20.71 -5.90
CA GLY A 64 15.11 21.15 -6.46
C GLY A 64 14.62 20.26 -7.61
N ASP A 65 14.24 20.89 -8.72
CA ASP A 65 13.62 20.24 -9.88
C ASP A 65 14.52 19.19 -10.54
N GLU A 66 15.85 19.33 -10.43
CA GLU A 66 16.78 18.30 -10.93
C GLU A 66 16.55 16.96 -10.23
N ALA A 67 16.45 16.98 -8.90
CA ALA A 67 16.14 15.78 -8.12
C ALA A 67 14.72 15.28 -8.41
N LEU A 68 13.73 16.18 -8.58
CA LEU A 68 12.38 15.77 -8.93
C LEU A 68 12.31 15.04 -10.28
N LEU A 69 13.01 15.54 -11.30
CA LEU A 69 13.08 14.89 -12.61
C LEU A 69 13.79 13.53 -12.53
N GLU A 70 14.89 13.44 -11.78
CA GLU A 70 15.59 12.17 -11.58
C GLU A 70 14.72 11.13 -10.88
N LEU A 71 14.05 11.53 -9.79
CA LEU A 71 13.17 10.64 -9.02
C LEU A 71 11.92 10.25 -9.80
N GLY A 72 11.31 11.19 -10.54
CA GLY A 72 10.18 10.92 -11.42
C GLY A 72 10.52 9.91 -12.52
N ARG A 73 11.74 9.99 -13.09
CA ARG A 73 12.24 8.95 -14.02
C ARG A 73 12.44 7.60 -13.38
N LYS A 74 12.90 7.59 -12.13
CA LYS A 74 13.20 6.36 -11.40
C LYS A 74 11.93 5.59 -10.99
N PHE A 75 10.88 6.29 -10.57
CA PHE A 75 9.72 5.66 -9.94
C PHE A 75 8.46 5.63 -10.82
N ASP A 76 8.26 6.62 -11.71
CA ASP A 76 6.97 6.81 -12.39
C ASP A 76 7.07 6.72 -13.92
N CYS A 77 7.92 7.57 -14.53
CA CYS A 77 8.01 7.73 -15.98
C CYS A 77 9.46 7.89 -16.43
N PRO A 78 10.13 6.82 -16.92
CA PRO A 78 11.56 6.84 -17.30
C PRO A 78 11.94 7.93 -18.32
N THR A 79 10.97 8.46 -19.05
CA THR A 79 11.15 9.48 -20.10
C THR A 79 10.75 10.89 -19.65
N LEU A 80 10.45 11.12 -18.38
CA LEU A 80 10.00 12.42 -17.86
C LEU A 80 11.03 13.53 -18.15
N SER A 81 10.63 14.52 -18.93
CA SER A 81 11.47 15.68 -19.29
C SER A 81 10.98 16.98 -18.65
N GLU A 82 9.68 17.09 -18.42
CA GLU A 82 9.02 18.29 -17.90
C GLU A 82 8.13 17.92 -16.71
N LEU A 83 8.13 18.78 -15.69
CA LEU A 83 7.31 18.54 -14.48
C LEU A 83 5.87 19.02 -14.65
N GLN A 84 5.67 20.02 -15.50
CA GLN A 84 4.37 20.63 -15.72
C GLN A 84 3.77 20.10 -17.02
N VAL A 85 2.51 19.65 -16.95
CA VAL A 85 1.71 19.32 -18.14
C VAL A 85 1.31 20.62 -18.84
N SER A 86 1.46 20.66 -20.15
CA SER A 86 1.08 21.82 -20.97
C SER A 86 -0.43 21.93 -21.15
N GLU A 87 -0.93 23.15 -21.40
CA GLU A 87 -2.36 23.36 -21.72
C GLU A 87 -2.79 22.56 -22.95
N THR A 88 -1.91 22.44 -23.94
CA THR A 88 -2.17 21.66 -25.15
C THR A 88 -2.37 20.18 -24.86
N GLU A 89 -1.53 19.57 -24.01
CA GLU A 89 -1.71 18.17 -23.58
C GLU A 89 -3.03 17.98 -22.81
N VAL A 90 -3.44 18.98 -22.01
CA VAL A 90 -4.73 18.95 -21.32
C VAL A 90 -5.89 18.98 -22.32
N ASP A 91 -5.86 19.87 -23.31
CA ASP A 91 -6.90 20.00 -24.33
C ASP A 91 -7.00 18.71 -25.18
N GLU A 92 -5.86 18.14 -25.58
CA GLU A 92 -5.80 16.88 -26.32
C GLU A 92 -6.37 15.71 -25.49
N ALA A 93 -6.02 15.63 -24.21
CA ALA A 93 -6.56 14.63 -23.30
C ALA A 93 -8.09 14.78 -23.17
N CYS A 94 -8.60 16.00 -22.99
CA CYS A 94 -10.04 16.28 -22.92
C CYS A 94 -10.75 15.85 -24.21
N ALA A 95 -10.19 16.18 -25.37
CA ALA A 95 -10.75 15.80 -26.68
C ALA A 95 -10.75 14.28 -26.91
N SER A 96 -9.89 13.52 -26.23
CA SER A 96 -9.81 12.06 -26.34
C SER A 96 -10.89 11.31 -25.52
N ILE A 97 -11.56 12.01 -24.61
CA ILE A 97 -12.57 11.43 -23.70
C ILE A 97 -13.94 11.42 -24.38
N ARG A 98 -14.71 10.35 -24.15
CA ARG A 98 -16.10 10.29 -24.60
C ARG A 98 -16.94 11.35 -23.88
N GLN A 99 -17.78 12.04 -24.63
CA GLN A 99 -18.61 13.14 -24.10
C GLN A 99 -19.43 12.72 -22.88
N GLU A 100 -20.00 11.51 -22.87
CA GLU A 100 -20.82 11.03 -21.76
C GLU A 100 -20.01 10.83 -20.46
N LEU A 101 -18.71 10.50 -20.57
CA LEU A 101 -17.83 10.38 -19.41
C LEU A 101 -17.42 11.77 -18.91
N LEU A 102 -17.14 12.70 -19.83
CA LEU A 102 -16.77 14.07 -19.46
C LEU A 102 -17.92 14.78 -18.76
N GLU A 103 -19.16 14.54 -19.16
CA GLU A 103 -20.37 15.08 -18.52
C GLU A 103 -20.66 14.49 -17.13
N ALA A 104 -20.04 13.37 -16.77
CA ALA A 104 -20.33 12.63 -15.55
C ALA A 104 -19.40 12.93 -14.36
N ILE A 105 -18.32 13.70 -14.56
CA ILE A 105 -17.31 14.05 -13.54
C ILE A 105 -17.39 15.53 -13.15
#